data_AF-A0AAU9X3A5-F1
#
_entry.id   AF-A0AAU9X3A5-F1
#
_cell.length_a   1.000
_cell.length_b   1.000
_cell.length_c   1.000
_cell.angle_alpha   90.00
_cell.angle_beta   90.00
_cell.angle_gamma   90.00
#
_symmetry.space_group_name_H-M   'P 1'
#
loop_
_entity.id
_entity.type
_entity.pdbx_description
1 polymer ?
#
loop_
_entity_poly.entity_id
_entity_poly.type
_entity_poly.pdbx_seq_one_letter_code
_entity_poly.pdbx_strand_id
1 'polypeptide(L)'
;SNRGLWHIITGRSSLQEPDQIGEELKRKKDRLLLGIADYKEPSPQSAEALRKSPNIKPKRKEFVLKLSKFLNLDEWKSLQLFGSYLENDFRGSKQQLLVCRII
;
A
#
# COMPACT_ATOMS: atom_id res chain seq x y z
N SER A 1 3.67 3.37 -3.99
CA SER A 1 2.43 4.17 -4.03
C SER A 1 1.86 4.23 -5.44
N ASN A 2 0.52 4.25 -5.59
CA ASN A 2 -0.16 4.41 -6.88
C ASN A 2 0.09 5.78 -7.51
N ARG A 3 0.25 6.82 -6.68
CA ARG A 3 0.57 8.16 -7.16
C ARG A 3 1.90 8.21 -7.91
N GLY A 4 2.93 7.55 -7.37
CA GLY A 4 4.23 7.47 -8.06
C GLY A 4 4.14 6.80 -9.43
N LEU A 5 3.36 5.71 -9.53
CA LEU A 5 3.10 5.06 -10.84
C LEU A 5 2.34 5.99 -11.79
N TRP A 6 1.30 6.67 -11.29
CA TRP A 6 0.53 7.63 -12.07
C TRP A 6 1.39 8.80 -12.58
N HIS A 7 2.29 9.32 -11.74
CA HIS A 7 3.23 10.35 -12.16
C HIS A 7 4.19 9.87 -13.26
N ILE A 8 4.66 8.63 -13.20
CA ILE A 8 5.48 8.03 -14.27
C ILE A 8 4.68 7.95 -15.57
N ILE A 9 3.47 7.38 -15.52
CA ILE A 9 2.62 7.22 -16.72
C ILE A 9 2.23 8.57 -17.33
N THR A 10 1.97 9.59 -16.50
CA THR A 10 1.57 10.93 -16.94
C THR A 10 2.75 11.87 -17.25
N GLY A 11 3.99 11.38 -17.19
CA GLY A 11 5.19 12.19 -17.45
C GLY A 11 5.48 13.28 -16.40
N ARG A 12 4.86 13.19 -15.22
CA ARG A 12 5.05 14.14 -14.09
C ARG A 12 6.05 13.62 -13.05
N SER A 13 6.70 12.51 -13.32
CA SER A 13 7.69 11.92 -12.44
C SER A 13 9.00 12.71 -12.50
N SER A 14 9.72 12.77 -11.38
CA SER A 14 11.12 13.23 -11.35
C SER A 14 12.10 12.23 -11.97
N LEU A 15 11.65 10.99 -12.21
CA LEU A 15 12.41 9.98 -12.96
C LEU A 15 12.45 10.37 -14.44
N GLN A 16 13.64 10.69 -14.93
CA GLN A 16 13.88 11.09 -16.32
C GLN A 16 14.59 10.00 -17.13
N GLU A 17 15.29 9.08 -16.47
CA GLU A 17 16.08 8.03 -17.13
C GLU A 17 15.18 6.89 -17.64
N PRO A 18 15.18 6.59 -18.96
CA PRO A 18 14.32 5.58 -19.55
C PRO A 18 14.47 4.19 -18.93
N ASP A 19 15.69 3.81 -18.55
CA ASP A 19 15.97 2.49 -17.96
C ASP A 19 15.35 2.34 -16.57
N GLN A 20 15.42 3.38 -15.74
CA GLN A 20 14.80 3.40 -14.42
C GLN A 20 13.26 3.39 -14.50
N ILE A 21 12.71 4.11 -15.49
CA ILE A 21 11.28 4.08 -15.78
C ILE A 21 10.86 2.67 -16.21
N GLY A 22 11.62 2.05 -17.12
CA GLY A 22 11.38 0.69 -17.61
C GLY A 22 11.35 -0.34 -16.50
N GLU A 23 12.33 -0.30 -15.60
CA GLU A 23 12.38 -1.20 -14.44
C GLU A 23 11.23 -0.97 -13.46
N GLU A 24 10.84 0.27 -13.19
CA GLU A 24 9.73 0.58 -12.30
C GLU A 24 8.36 0.15 -12.88
N LEU A 25 8.19 0.29 -14.20
CA LEU A 25 7.02 -0.21 -14.92
C LEU A 25 6.99 -1.74 -14.94
N LYS A 26 8.13 -2.38 -15.19
CA LYS A 26 8.27 -3.85 -15.19
C LYS A 26 7.94 -4.43 -13.81
N ARG A 27 8.44 -3.82 -12.74
CA ARG A 27 8.14 -4.21 -11.36
C ARG A 27 6.64 -4.13 -11.02
N LYS A 28 5.92 -3.22 -11.66
CA LYS A 28 4.48 -3.00 -11.43
C LYS A 28 3.60 -3.59 -12.54
N LYS A 29 4.18 -4.37 -13.47
CA LYS A 29 3.48 -4.94 -14.62
C LYS A 29 2.25 -5.74 -14.23
N ASP A 30 2.37 -6.65 -13.26
CA ASP A 30 1.25 -7.49 -12.82
C ASP A 30 0.10 -6.65 -12.27
N ARG A 31 0.45 -5.57 -11.55
CA ARG A 31 -0.52 -4.63 -11.02
C ARG A 31 -1.19 -3.80 -12.11
N LEU A 32 -0.45 -3.42 -13.16
CA LEU A 32 -1.00 -2.73 -14.32
C LEU A 32 -1.95 -3.64 -15.12
N LEU A 33 -1.60 -4.92 -15.25
CA LEU A 33 -2.43 -5.92 -15.91
C LEU A 33 -3.73 -6.19 -15.15
N LEU A 34 -3.65 -6.32 -13.82
CA LEU A 34 -4.82 -6.54 -12.97
C LEU A 34 -5.67 -5.28 -12.77
N GLY A 35 -5.05 -4.10 -12.82
CA GLY A 35 -5.74 -2.82 -12.71
C GLY A 35 -6.63 -2.73 -11.46
N ILE A 36 -7.93 -2.54 -11.67
CA ILE A 36 -8.93 -2.48 -10.59
C ILE A 36 -9.19 -3.86 -9.96
N ALA A 37 -9.02 -4.95 -10.71
CA ALA A 37 -9.18 -6.31 -10.19
C ALA A 37 -8.10 -6.69 -9.15
N ASP A 38 -7.06 -5.88 -8.99
CA ASP A 38 -6.08 -6.00 -7.91
C ASP A 38 -6.68 -5.69 -6.53
N TYR A 39 -7.78 -4.92 -6.47
CA TYR A 39 -8.52 -4.62 -5.24
C TYR A 39 -9.56 -5.70 -4.97
N LYS A 40 -9.07 -6.86 -4.52
CA LYS A 40 -9.90 -8.02 -4.18
C LYS A 40 -10.68 -7.79 -2.89
N GLU A 41 -11.76 -8.55 -2.72
CA GLU A 41 -12.54 -8.57 -1.48
C GLU A 41 -11.75 -9.20 -0.31
N PRO A 42 -12.13 -8.90 0.94
CA PRO A 42 -11.53 -9.51 2.12
C PRO A 42 -11.62 -11.03 2.08
N SER A 43 -10.55 -11.72 2.48
CA SER A 43 -10.55 -13.19 2.52
C SER A 43 -10.07 -13.69 3.88
N PRO A 44 -10.69 -14.77 4.43
CA PRO A 44 -10.28 -15.31 5.73
C PRO A 44 -8.81 -15.78 5.73
N GLN A 45 -8.33 -16.28 4.58
CA GLN A 45 -6.94 -16.68 4.38
C GLN A 45 -5.99 -15.48 4.42
N SER A 46 -6.33 -14.39 3.74
CA SER A 46 -5.57 -13.13 3.79
C SER A 46 -5.54 -12.54 5.20
N ALA A 47 -6.67 -12.56 5.90
CA ALA A 47 -6.76 -12.11 7.29
C ALA A 47 -5.87 -12.93 8.24
N GLU A 48 -5.87 -14.25 8.09
CA GLU A 48 -5.04 -15.13 8.92
C GLU A 48 -3.55 -14.97 8.59
N ALA A 49 -3.19 -14.86 7.31
CA ALA A 49 -1.83 -14.58 6.87
C ALA A 49 -1.32 -13.23 7.43
N LEU A 50 -2.16 -12.19 7.42
CA LEU A 50 -1.82 -10.89 8.01
C LEU A 50 -1.64 -11.00 9.53
N ARG A 51 -2.49 -11.76 10.23
CA ARG A 51 -2.36 -11.99 11.69
C ARG A 51 -1.06 -12.70 12.05
N LYS A 52 -0.66 -13.71 11.27
CA LYS A 52 0.57 -14.50 11.49
C LYS A 52 1.86 -13.80 11.06
N SER A 53 1.78 -12.72 10.27
CA SER A 53 2.97 -12.02 9.77
C SER A 53 3.81 -11.43 10.91
N PRO A 54 5.07 -11.86 11.13
CA PRO A 54 5.89 -11.37 12.25
C PRO A 54 6.36 -9.92 12.07
N ASN A 55 6.40 -9.43 10.83
CA ASN A 55 6.97 -8.13 10.48
C ASN A 55 6.01 -6.95 10.73
N ILE A 56 4.77 -7.23 11.15
CA ILE A 56 3.74 -6.21 11.31
C ILE A 56 3.32 -6.17 12.78
N LYS A 57 3.30 -4.96 13.35
CA LYS A 57 3.00 -4.77 14.77
C LYS A 57 1.53 -5.03 15.10
N PRO A 58 1.21 -5.51 16.31
CA PRO A 58 -0.15 -5.88 16.70
C PRO A 58 -1.19 -4.79 16.49
N LYS A 59 -0.90 -3.55 16.93
CA LYS A 59 -1.81 -2.40 16.75
C LYS A 59 -2.08 -2.09 15.28
N ARG A 60 -1.05 -2.20 14.43
CA ARG A 60 -1.18 -1.98 12.98
C ARG A 60 -2.01 -3.08 12.33
N LYS A 61 -1.83 -4.35 12.73
CA LYS A 61 -2.67 -5.47 12.26
C LYS A 61 -4.13 -5.26 12.61
N GLU A 62 -4.43 -4.92 13.86
CA GLU A 62 -5.80 -4.69 14.31
C GLU A 62 -6.48 -3.56 13.54
N PHE A 63 -5.78 -2.44 13.36
CA PHE A 63 -6.28 -1.31 12.58
C PHE A 63 -6.53 -1.70 11.12
N VAL A 64 -5.58 -2.39 10.48
CA VAL A 64 -5.72 -2.82 9.08
C VAL A 64 -6.86 -3.81 8.89
N LEU A 65 -7.10 -4.72 9.85
CA LEU A 65 -8.25 -5.64 9.81
C LEU A 65 -9.58 -4.87 9.92
N LYS A 66 -9.64 -3.83 10.75
CA LYS A 66 -10.81 -2.93 10.83
C LYS A 66 -10.98 -2.14 9.52
N LEU A 67 -9.89 -1.64 8.97
CA LEU A 67 -9.88 -0.89 7.72
C LEU A 67 -10.32 -1.75 6.53
N SER A 68 -9.85 -2.98 6.45
CA SER A 68 -10.22 -3.96 5.43
C SER A 68 -11.72 -4.24 5.43
N LYS A 69 -12.31 -4.45 6.61
CA LYS A 69 -13.77 -4.59 6.76
C LYS A 69 -14.52 -3.32 6.35
N PHE A 70 -14.01 -2.16 6.74
CA PHE A 70 -14.64 -0.87 6.44
C PHE A 70 -14.63 -0.56 4.93
N LEU A 71 -13.52 -0.84 4.25
CA LEU A 71 -13.35 -0.58 2.82
C LEU A 71 -13.83 -1.74 1.93
N ASN A 72 -14.27 -2.84 2.53
CA ASN A 72 -14.52 -4.12 1.87
C ASN A 72 -13.37 -4.51 0.90
N LEU A 73 -12.14 -4.46 1.42
CA LEU A 73 -10.92 -4.64 0.64
C LEU A 73 -10.00 -5.66 1.32
N ASP A 74 -9.31 -6.48 0.52
CA ASP A 74 -8.30 -7.43 0.99
C ASP A 74 -7.34 -6.81 2.02
N GLU A 75 -7.01 -7.60 3.03
CA GLU A 75 -6.23 -7.17 4.18
C GLU A 75 -4.83 -6.68 3.80
N TRP A 76 -4.18 -7.30 2.81
CA TRP A 76 -2.87 -6.87 2.33
C TRP A 76 -2.95 -5.59 1.51
N LYS A 77 -4.01 -5.44 0.70
CA LYS A 77 -4.25 -4.19 -0.04
C LYS A 77 -4.59 -3.04 0.90
N SER A 78 -5.37 -3.31 1.94
CA SER A 78 -5.67 -2.35 3.00
C SER A 78 -4.41 -1.93 3.76
N LEU A 79 -3.50 -2.88 4.04
CA LEU A 79 -2.18 -2.58 4.63
C LEU A 79 -1.34 -1.67 3.73
N GLN A 80 -1.28 -1.97 2.43
CA GLN A 80 -0.54 -1.18 1.45
C GLN A 80 -1.12 0.22 1.30
N LEU A 81 -2.45 0.35 1.26
CA LEU A 81 -3.14 1.63 1.18
C LEU A 81 -2.86 2.48 2.41
N PHE A 82 -2.96 1.89 3.60
CA PHE A 82 -2.63 2.56 4.85
C PHE A 82 -1.16 3.01 4.89
N GLY A 83 -0.23 2.17 4.43
CA GLY A 83 1.19 2.54 4.30
C GLY A 83 1.39 3.71 3.34
N SER A 84 0.72 3.70 2.19
CA SER A 84 0.78 4.78 1.21
C SER A 84 0.21 6.09 1.76
N TYR A 85 -0.85 6.04 2.57
CA TYR A 85 -1.40 7.21 3.25
C TYR A 85 -0.40 7.81 4.23
N LEU A 86 0.22 6.97 5.08
CA LEU A 86 1.23 7.42 6.04
C LEU A 86 2.44 8.07 5.39
N GLU A 87 2.83 7.63 4.21
CA GLU A 87 3.98 8.18 3.48
C GLU A 87 3.68 9.48 2.73
N ASN A 88 2.45 9.62 2.19
CA ASN A 88 2.18 10.66 1.20
C ASN A 88 1.14 11.70 1.66
N ASP A 89 0.22 11.35 2.57
CA ASP A 89 -0.91 12.22 2.94
C ASP A 89 -0.99 12.54 4.43
N PHE A 90 -0.29 11.79 5.27
CA PHE A 90 -0.37 12.00 6.70
C PHE A 90 0.24 13.36 7.08
N ARG A 91 -0.61 14.28 7.55
CA ARG A 91 -0.23 15.65 7.93
C ARG A 91 0.01 15.85 9.44
N GLY A 92 -0.02 14.77 10.23
CA GLY A 92 0.28 14.83 11.66
C GLY A 92 1.77 15.02 11.94
N SER A 93 2.11 15.24 13.21
CA SER A 93 3.51 15.41 13.62
C SER A 93 4.33 14.14 13.41
N LYS A 94 5.65 14.27 13.29
CA LYS A 94 6.57 13.11 13.23
C LYS A 94 6.38 12.15 14.43
N GLN A 95 6.00 12.67 15.59
CA GLN A 95 5.69 11.87 16.79
C GLN A 95 4.40 11.05 16.61
N GLN A 96 3.37 11.60 15.95
CA GLN A 96 2.16 10.85 15.59
C GLN A 96 2.39 9.90 14.40
N LEU A 97 3.36 10.17 13.53
CA LEU A 97 3.82 9.20 12.53
C LEU A 97 4.53 8.03 13.17
N LEU A 98 5.38 8.27 14.16
CA LEU A 98 5.93 7.21 15.00
C LEU A 98 4.75 6.44 15.55
N VAL A 99 3.81 7.07 16.27
CA VAL A 99 2.39 6.67 16.47
C VAL A 99 1.77 5.56 15.59
N CYS A 100 1.88 5.73 14.27
CA CYS A 100 1.21 4.91 13.27
C CYS A 100 2.15 3.99 12.46
N ARG A 101 3.45 4.33 12.35
CA ARG A 101 4.52 3.48 11.78
C ARG A 101 5.14 2.52 12.80
N ILE A 102 4.92 2.79 14.09
CA ILE A 102 5.93 2.87 15.17
C ILE A 102 6.99 1.77 15.25
N ILE A 103 8.13 2.17 15.80
CA ILE A 103 9.03 1.47 16.76
C ILE A 103 8.34 0.45 17.69
#